data_AF-A0A1Q9P8E3-F1
#
_entry.id   AF-A0A1Q9P8E3-F1
#
_cell.length_a   1.000
_cell.length_b   1.000
_cell.length_c   1.000
_cell.angle_alpha   90.00
_cell.angle_beta   90.00
_cell.angle_gamma   90.00
#
_symmetry.space_group_name_H-M   'P 1'
#
loop_
_entity.id
_entity.type
_entity.pdbx_description
1 polymer ?
#
loop_
_entity_poly.entity_id
_entity_poly.type
_entity_poly.pdbx_seq_one_letter_code
_entity_poly.pdbx_strand_id
1 'polypeptide(L)'
;MTQPRLRLLSTPSHIENHTPLYVDVDSARLWNLVEDNTVHLILRKPALLELARRQDSLLMDYCEKLLCSDDYEDWLMGINILVAVGTPEAVDRLILVYAQSLNDERKHVLCMVAKILTAVHVKPFSIMVREVACPGELDVSGWTKTAISTLKDVCRRFGIETYGNGGAKSDNHKIKPSDSQDIDEISTIPDR
;
A
#
# COMPACT_ATOMS: atom_id res chain seq x y z
N MET A 1 0.23 -0.80 32.95
CA MET A 1 -0.69 -1.13 31.83
C MET A 1 0.12 -1.11 30.55
N THR A 2 0.10 -2.17 29.75
CA THR A 2 0.80 -2.22 28.46
C THR A 2 0.03 -1.43 27.42
N GLN A 3 0.72 -0.53 26.70
CA GLN A 3 0.10 0.27 25.65
C GLN A 3 -0.40 -0.62 24.50
N PRO A 4 -1.56 -0.34 23.89
CA PRO A 4 -2.03 -1.08 22.71
C PRO A 4 -1.03 -0.98 21.56
N ARG A 5 -0.77 -2.10 20.88
CA ARG A 5 0.23 -2.16 19.81
C ARG A 5 -0.32 -2.76 18.51
N LEU A 6 0.12 -2.21 17.39
CA LEU A 6 -0.11 -2.72 16.04
C LEU A 6 1.22 -3.16 15.41
N ARG A 7 1.30 -4.44 15.05
CA ARG A 7 2.44 -5.03 14.35
C ARG A 7 2.27 -4.87 12.85
N LEU A 8 3.25 -4.25 12.20
CA LEU A 8 3.30 -4.12 10.75
C LEU A 8 4.12 -5.27 10.18
N LEU A 9 3.45 -6.14 9.42
CA LEU A 9 4.08 -7.23 8.67
C LEU A 9 4.41 -6.71 7.27
N SER A 10 5.62 -7.00 6.79
CA SER A 10 6.03 -6.66 5.43
C SER A 10 6.80 -7.83 4.87
N THR A 11 6.18 -8.51 3.91
CA THR A 11 6.82 -9.53 3.09
C THR A 11 7.36 -8.86 1.82
N PRO A 12 8.54 -9.28 1.33
CA PRO A 12 9.05 -8.77 0.06
C PRO A 12 8.05 -9.12 -1.04
N SER A 13 7.51 -8.10 -1.71
CA SER A 13 6.61 -8.29 -2.83
C SER A 13 7.35 -9.02 -3.96
N HIS A 14 6.84 -10.19 -4.37
CA HIS A 14 7.22 -10.74 -5.67
C HIS A 14 6.74 -9.77 -6.73
N ILE A 15 7.68 -9.00 -7.30
CA ILE A 15 7.40 -8.21 -8.48
C ILE A 15 7.07 -9.23 -9.58
N GLU A 16 5.80 -9.29 -9.98
CA GLU A 16 5.40 -10.01 -11.20
C GLU A 16 6.05 -9.27 -12.38
N ASN A 17 7.27 -9.71 -12.72
CA ASN A 17 7.96 -9.28 -13.94
C ASN A 17 7.16 -9.83 -15.12
N HIS A 18 6.18 -9.06 -15.59
CA HIS A 18 5.54 -9.33 -16.86
C HIS A 18 6.59 -9.08 -17.95
N THR A 19 6.82 -10.08 -18.79
CA THR A 19 7.59 -9.86 -20.01
C THR A 19 6.78 -8.89 -20.87
N PRO A 20 7.29 -7.70 -21.22
CA PRO A 20 6.57 -6.78 -22.08
C PRO A 20 6.19 -7.51 -23.36
N LEU A 21 4.92 -7.45 -23.74
CA LEU A 21 4.53 -7.90 -25.07
C LEU A 21 5.30 -7.06 -26.09
N TYR A 22 5.80 -7.72 -27.15
CA TYR A 22 6.62 -7.12 -28.20
C TYR A 22 6.07 -5.72 -28.60
N VAL A 23 6.97 -4.75 -28.73
CA VAL A 23 6.68 -3.31 -28.86
C VAL A 23 5.75 -2.94 -30.04
N ASP A 24 5.49 -3.88 -30.95
CA ASP A 24 4.67 -3.72 -32.16
C ASP A 24 3.19 -4.17 -32.03
N VAL A 25 2.72 -4.55 -30.84
CA VAL A 25 1.28 -4.86 -30.69
C VAL A 25 0.48 -3.55 -30.61
N ASP A 26 -0.31 -3.27 -31.64
CA ASP A 26 -1.28 -2.16 -31.69
C ASP A 26 -2.30 -2.24 -30.53
N SER A 27 -2.60 -1.10 -29.88
CA SER A 27 -3.66 -1.01 -28.85
C SER A 27 -4.99 -1.57 -29.34
N ALA A 28 -5.32 -1.42 -30.64
CA ALA A 28 -6.53 -2.00 -31.21
C ALA A 28 -6.58 -3.53 -31.06
N ARG A 29 -5.44 -4.22 -31.20
CA ARG A 29 -5.38 -5.68 -31.02
C ARG A 29 -5.51 -6.11 -29.57
N LEU A 30 -5.00 -5.30 -28.63
CA LEU A 30 -5.19 -5.52 -27.20
C LEU A 30 -6.67 -5.36 -26.84
N TRP A 31 -7.32 -4.31 -27.33
CA TRP A 31 -8.75 -4.10 -27.13
C TRP A 31 -9.62 -5.20 -27.74
N ASN A 32 -9.29 -5.69 -28.95
CA ASN A 32 -10.00 -6.84 -29.53
C ASN A 32 -9.96 -8.07 -28.61
N LEU A 33 -8.85 -8.33 -27.91
CA LEU A 33 -8.76 -9.43 -26.95
C LEU A 33 -9.53 -9.14 -25.66
N VAL A 34 -9.50 -7.88 -25.18
CA VAL A 34 -10.19 -7.46 -23.96
C VAL A 34 -11.72 -7.52 -24.12
N GLU A 35 -12.22 -7.13 -25.29
CA GLU A 35 -13.65 -7.10 -25.61
C GLU A 35 -14.20 -8.46 -26.05
N ASP A 36 -13.35 -9.45 -26.31
CA ASP A 36 -13.77 -10.80 -26.67
C ASP A 36 -14.37 -11.53 -25.46
N ASN A 37 -15.70 -11.48 -25.38
CA ASN A 37 -16.47 -12.12 -24.31
C ASN A 37 -16.37 -13.65 -24.28
N THR A 38 -15.83 -14.29 -25.32
CA THR A 38 -15.59 -15.74 -25.34
C THR A 38 -14.32 -16.13 -24.60
N VAL A 39 -13.40 -15.18 -24.39
CA VAL A 39 -12.14 -15.40 -23.70
C VAL A 39 -12.32 -15.18 -22.20
N HIS A 40 -11.86 -16.11 -21.36
CA HIS A 40 -11.94 -15.93 -19.91
C HIS A 40 -11.16 -14.70 -19.43
N LEU A 41 -11.68 -13.96 -18.45
CA LEU A 41 -11.09 -12.69 -17.97
C LEU A 41 -9.61 -12.81 -17.58
N ILE A 42 -9.22 -13.93 -16.97
CA ILE A 42 -7.82 -14.21 -16.61
C ILE A 42 -6.85 -14.15 -17.79
N LEU A 43 -7.31 -14.56 -18.99
CA LEU A 43 -6.52 -14.51 -20.23
C LEU A 43 -6.49 -13.11 -20.84
N ARG A 44 -7.44 -12.24 -20.46
CA ARG A 44 -7.46 -10.82 -20.86
C ARG A 44 -6.56 -9.95 -19.99
N LYS A 45 -6.26 -10.38 -18.75
CA LYS A 45 -5.42 -9.64 -17.77
C LYS A 45 -4.10 -9.12 -18.35
N PRO A 46 -3.29 -9.90 -19.09
CA PRO A 46 -2.02 -9.40 -19.63
C PRO A 46 -2.21 -8.23 -20.61
N ALA A 47 -3.27 -8.25 -21.43
CA ALA A 47 -3.58 -7.16 -22.33
C ALA A 47 -4.00 -5.90 -21.56
N LEU A 48 -4.84 -6.05 -20.52
CA LEU A 48 -5.23 -4.95 -19.65
C LEU A 48 -4.03 -4.33 -18.91
N LEU A 49 -3.08 -5.14 -18.44
CA LEU A 49 -1.86 -4.64 -17.80
C LEU A 49 -0.96 -3.90 -18.79
N GLU A 50 -0.85 -4.38 -20.03
CA GLU A 50 -0.09 -3.69 -21.07
C GLU A 50 -0.76 -2.36 -21.47
N LEU A 51 -2.10 -2.31 -21.56
CA LEU A 51 -2.86 -1.08 -21.75
C LEU A 51 -2.66 -0.10 -20.58
N ALA A 52 -2.63 -0.60 -19.33
CA ALA A 52 -2.36 0.20 -18.14
C ALA A 52 -0.95 0.81 -18.18
N ARG A 53 0.05 0.00 -18.55
CA ARG A 53 1.44 0.45 -18.73
C ARG A 53 1.56 1.54 -19.79
N ARG A 54 0.74 1.47 -20.84
CA ARG A 54 0.66 2.48 -21.92
C ARG A 54 -0.17 3.70 -21.55
N GLN A 55 -0.86 3.68 -20.41
CA GLN A 55 -1.83 4.71 -20.01
C GLN A 55 -2.89 4.96 -21.10
N ASP A 56 -3.41 3.87 -21.68
CA ASP A 56 -4.43 3.95 -22.72
C ASP A 56 -5.70 4.65 -22.19
N SER A 57 -6.19 5.66 -22.91
CA SER A 57 -7.25 6.55 -22.43
C SER A 57 -8.59 5.85 -22.20
N LEU A 58 -8.86 4.74 -22.91
CA LEU A 58 -10.11 4.00 -22.80
C LEU A 58 -10.16 3.09 -21.56
N LEU A 59 -9.02 2.89 -20.88
CA LEU A 59 -8.90 1.93 -19.80
C LEU A 59 -9.69 2.34 -18.55
N MET A 60 -9.78 3.63 -18.26
CA MET A 60 -10.54 4.13 -17.11
C MET A 60 -12.04 3.84 -17.27
N ASP A 61 -12.59 4.09 -18.47
CA ASP A 61 -14.00 3.80 -18.77
C ASP A 61 -14.29 2.29 -18.73
N TYR A 62 -13.34 1.47 -19.17
CA TYR A 62 -13.46 0.02 -19.09
C TYR A 62 -13.42 -0.47 -17.63
N CYS A 63 -12.53 0.07 -16.80
CA CYS A 63 -12.51 -0.22 -15.37
C CYS A 63 -13.83 0.13 -14.69
N GLU A 64 -14.47 1.25 -15.05
CA GLU A 64 -15.79 1.61 -14.52
C GLU A 64 -16.86 0.55 -14.84
N LYS A 65 -16.84 -0.02 -16.05
CA LYS A 65 -17.73 -1.13 -16.41
C LYS A 65 -17.49 -2.37 -15.55
N LEU A 66 -16.22 -2.73 -15.34
CA LEU A 66 -15.83 -3.85 -14.49
C LEU A 66 -16.27 -3.64 -13.02
N LEU A 67 -16.09 -2.43 -12.49
CA LEU A 67 -16.47 -2.09 -11.12
C LEU A 67 -17.98 -2.08 -10.89
N CYS A 68 -18.78 -1.87 -11.95
CA CYS A 68 -20.23 -1.96 -11.92
C CYS A 68 -20.76 -3.38 -12.17
N SER A 69 -19.89 -4.38 -12.39
CA SER A 69 -20.29 -5.77 -12.61
C SER A 69 -20.75 -6.41 -11.31
N ASP A 70 -21.81 -7.23 -11.39
CA ASP A 70 -22.23 -8.10 -10.27
C ASP A 70 -21.29 -9.31 -10.10
N ASP A 71 -20.42 -9.57 -11.09
CA ASP A 71 -19.40 -10.62 -11.02
C ASP A 71 -18.18 -10.14 -10.20
N TYR A 72 -17.85 -10.92 -9.16
CA TYR A 72 -16.76 -10.59 -8.24
C TYR A 72 -15.38 -10.58 -8.92
N GLU A 73 -15.15 -11.46 -9.90
CA GLU A 73 -13.87 -11.54 -10.61
C GLU A 73 -13.69 -10.33 -11.53
N ASP A 74 -14.77 -9.88 -12.19
CA ASP A 74 -14.77 -8.64 -12.96
C ASP A 74 -14.48 -7.43 -12.06
N TRP A 75 -15.18 -7.30 -10.94
CA TRP A 75 -14.98 -6.23 -9.97
C TRP A 75 -13.54 -6.20 -9.45
N LEU A 76 -13.02 -7.36 -9.04
CA LEU A 76 -11.66 -7.51 -8.54
C LEU A 76 -10.62 -7.21 -9.64
N MET A 77 -10.89 -7.59 -10.89
CA MET A 77 -10.04 -7.22 -12.03
C MET A 77 -10.01 -5.70 -12.21
N GLY A 78 -11.16 -5.02 -12.15
CA GLY A 78 -11.24 -3.56 -12.24
C GLY A 78 -10.35 -2.87 -11.22
N ILE A 79 -10.41 -3.31 -9.96
CA ILE A 79 -9.54 -2.82 -8.88
C ILE A 79 -8.06 -3.05 -9.19
N ASN A 80 -7.69 -4.27 -9.59
CA ASN A 80 -6.30 -4.62 -9.88
C ASN A 80 -5.72 -3.81 -11.05
N ILE A 81 -6.52 -3.54 -12.08
CA ILE A 81 -6.10 -2.73 -13.22
C ILE A 81 -5.98 -1.25 -12.82
N LEU A 82 -6.88 -0.71 -12.00
CA LEU A 82 -6.72 0.66 -11.46
C LEU A 82 -5.43 0.80 -10.64
N VAL A 83 -5.08 -0.21 -9.84
CA VAL A 83 -3.79 -0.26 -9.13
C VAL A 83 -2.62 -0.28 -10.11
N ALA A 84 -2.72 -1.02 -11.22
CA ALA A 84 -1.68 -1.05 -12.24
C ALA A 84 -1.53 0.30 -12.99
N VAL A 85 -2.63 1.02 -13.21
CA VAL A 85 -2.63 2.36 -13.81
C VAL A 85 -1.92 3.36 -12.91
N GLY A 86 -2.20 3.34 -11.60
CA GLY A 86 -1.42 4.09 -10.60
C GLY A 86 -1.47 5.62 -10.74
N THR A 87 -2.42 6.16 -11.48
CA THR A 87 -2.61 7.62 -11.65
C THR A 87 -3.41 8.20 -10.48
N PRO A 88 -3.34 9.53 -10.23
CA PRO A 88 -4.20 10.20 -9.26
C PRO A 88 -5.69 9.90 -9.46
N GLU A 89 -6.15 9.89 -10.71
CA GLU A 89 -7.54 9.57 -11.05
C GLU A 89 -7.92 8.14 -10.67
N ALA A 90 -7.02 7.16 -10.86
CA ALA A 90 -7.24 5.80 -10.41
C ALA A 90 -7.36 5.70 -8.88
N VAL A 91 -6.60 6.50 -8.13
CA VAL A 91 -6.73 6.59 -6.67
C VAL A 91 -8.10 7.15 -6.28
N ASP A 92 -8.57 8.22 -6.93
CA ASP A 92 -9.90 8.79 -6.68
C ASP A 92 -11.01 7.76 -6.92
N ARG A 93 -10.92 7.00 -8.02
CA ARG A 93 -11.88 5.92 -8.32
C ARG A 93 -11.86 4.83 -7.26
N LEU A 94 -10.68 4.36 -6.82
CA LEU A 94 -10.59 3.38 -5.75
C LEU A 94 -11.12 3.90 -4.40
N ILE A 95 -10.99 5.20 -4.11
CA ILE A 95 -11.61 5.80 -2.91
C ILE A 95 -13.15 5.77 -3.02
N LEU A 96 -13.71 6.02 -4.20
CA LEU A 96 -15.15 5.88 -4.42
C LEU A 96 -15.62 4.42 -4.25
N VAL A 97 -14.88 3.47 -4.82
CA VAL A 97 -15.16 2.03 -4.64
C VAL A 97 -15.13 1.66 -3.16
N TYR A 98 -14.15 2.14 -2.39
CA TYR A 98 -14.09 1.93 -0.95
C TYR A 98 -15.34 2.45 -0.23
N ALA A 99 -15.82 3.64 -0.59
CA ALA A 99 -16.99 4.23 0.02
C ALA A 99 -18.26 3.39 -0.20
N GLN A 100 -18.37 2.76 -1.37
CA GLN A 100 -19.49 1.91 -1.79
C GLN A 100 -19.39 0.45 -1.29
N SER A 101 -18.18 -0.02 -1.01
CA SER A 101 -17.90 -1.39 -0.55
C SER A 101 -18.38 -1.65 0.88
N LEU A 102 -18.60 -2.92 1.24
CA LEU A 102 -18.96 -3.35 2.59
C LEU A 102 -17.93 -4.30 3.21
N ASN A 103 -17.78 -4.27 4.54
CA ASN A 103 -17.00 -5.22 5.34
C ASN A 103 -15.61 -5.57 4.74
N ASP A 104 -15.42 -6.82 4.29
CA ASP A 104 -14.14 -7.34 3.81
C ASP A 104 -13.67 -6.67 2.51
N GLU A 105 -14.61 -6.26 1.65
CA GLU A 105 -14.30 -5.53 0.41
C GLU A 105 -13.64 -4.18 0.73
N ARG A 106 -14.13 -3.46 1.76
CA ARG A 106 -13.51 -2.20 2.19
C ARG A 106 -12.06 -2.39 2.58
N LYS A 107 -11.77 -3.43 3.37
CA LYS A 107 -10.40 -3.73 3.78
C LYS A 107 -9.52 -4.07 2.58
N HIS A 108 -10.05 -4.82 1.62
CA HIS A 108 -9.34 -5.12 0.38
C HIS A 108 -9.03 -3.85 -0.43
N VAL A 109 -10.03 -3.01 -0.68
CA VAL A 109 -9.87 -1.77 -1.46
C VAL A 109 -8.93 -0.80 -0.74
N LEU A 110 -9.00 -0.69 0.59
CA LEU A 110 -8.05 0.09 1.40
C LEU A 110 -6.60 -0.37 1.17
N CYS A 111 -6.36 -1.68 1.20
CA CYS A 111 -5.04 -2.25 0.90
C CYS A 111 -4.60 -1.91 -0.53
N MET A 112 -5.51 -1.87 -1.50
CA MET A 112 -5.20 -1.51 -2.89
C MET A 112 -4.89 -0.01 -3.04
N VAL A 113 -5.66 0.88 -2.42
CA VAL A 113 -5.36 2.32 -2.35
C VAL A 113 -3.99 2.56 -1.73
N ALA A 114 -3.66 1.83 -0.66
CA ALA A 114 -2.38 1.98 0.04
C ALA A 114 -1.15 1.64 -0.84
N LYS A 115 -1.30 0.78 -1.86
CA LYS A 115 -0.23 0.41 -2.80
C LYS A 115 0.13 1.51 -3.80
N ILE A 116 -0.81 2.41 -4.11
CA ILE A 116 -0.61 3.50 -5.08
C ILE A 116 -0.83 4.90 -4.48
N LEU A 117 -0.91 5.01 -3.16
CA LEU A 117 -1.24 6.25 -2.48
C LEU A 117 -0.22 7.36 -2.79
N THR A 118 -0.71 8.47 -3.32
CA THR A 118 0.05 9.69 -3.54
C THR A 118 -0.18 10.72 -2.43
N ALA A 119 0.69 11.72 -2.32
CA ALA A 119 0.59 12.76 -1.28
C ALA A 119 -0.73 13.55 -1.34
N VAL A 120 -1.32 13.69 -2.53
CA VAL A 120 -2.58 14.40 -2.76
C VAL A 120 -3.75 13.75 -2.01
N HIS A 121 -3.71 12.42 -1.85
CA HIS A 121 -4.81 11.63 -1.27
C HIS A 121 -4.57 11.24 0.19
N VAL A 122 -3.57 11.84 0.87
CA VAL A 122 -3.29 11.55 2.29
C VAL A 122 -4.49 11.83 3.18
N LYS A 123 -5.21 12.94 2.95
CA LYS A 123 -6.38 13.31 3.75
C LYS A 123 -7.51 12.27 3.66
N PRO A 124 -8.05 11.91 2.47
CA PRO A 124 -9.06 10.86 2.39
C PRO A 124 -8.55 9.52 2.91
N PHE A 125 -7.30 9.14 2.60
CA PHE A 125 -6.72 7.89 3.11
C PHE A 125 -6.64 7.86 4.65
N SER A 126 -6.33 8.98 5.30
CA SER A 126 -6.29 9.09 6.77
C SER A 126 -7.64 8.84 7.45
N ILE A 127 -8.74 8.95 6.71
CA ILE A 127 -10.09 8.64 7.19
C ILE A 127 -10.34 7.13 7.05
N MET A 128 -10.02 6.57 5.88
CA MET A 128 -10.18 5.14 5.57
C MET A 128 -9.40 4.26 6.56
N VAL A 129 -8.13 4.60 6.78
CA VAL A 129 -7.20 3.83 7.63
C VAL A 129 -7.62 3.74 9.10
N ARG A 130 -8.59 4.55 9.55
CA ARG A 130 -9.13 4.44 10.92
C ARG A 130 -9.81 3.11 11.18
N GLU A 131 -10.41 2.50 10.16
CA GLU A 131 -11.08 1.20 10.28
C GLU A 131 -10.10 0.06 10.61
N VAL A 132 -8.83 0.21 10.24
CA VAL A 132 -7.77 -0.79 10.49
C VAL A 132 -6.75 -0.33 11.55
N ALA A 133 -6.93 0.87 12.12
CA ALA A 133 -6.08 1.40 13.17
C ALA A 133 -6.49 0.85 14.54
N CYS A 134 -6.34 -0.46 14.72
CA CYS A 134 -6.63 -1.18 15.96
C CYS A 134 -5.44 -2.05 16.40
N PRO A 135 -5.37 -2.50 17.67
CA PRO A 135 -4.30 -3.38 18.12
C PRO A 135 -4.37 -4.74 17.42
N GLY A 136 -3.22 -5.32 17.06
CA GLY A 136 -3.16 -6.60 16.36
C GLY A 136 -2.01 -6.68 15.35
N GLU A 137 -2.24 -7.38 14.25
CA GLU A 137 -1.31 -7.51 13.13
C GLU A 137 -1.95 -7.00 11.84
N LEU A 138 -1.18 -6.23 11.07
CA LEU A 138 -1.58 -5.74 9.76
C LEU A 138 -0.47 -5.99 8.75
N ASP A 139 -0.83 -6.65 7.66
CA ASP A 139 0.05 -6.80 6.50
C ASP A 139 0.06 -5.51 5.68
N VAL A 140 1.22 -4.88 5.60
CA VAL A 140 1.49 -3.67 4.82
C VAL A 140 2.41 -3.95 3.62
N SER A 141 2.48 -5.21 3.18
CA SER A 141 3.26 -5.61 2.01
C SER A 141 2.82 -4.83 0.76
N GLY A 142 3.79 -4.20 0.10
CA GLY A 142 3.55 -3.38 -1.10
C GLY A 142 2.92 -2.01 -0.83
N TRP A 143 2.64 -1.63 0.42
CA TRP A 143 2.12 -0.29 0.72
C TRP A 143 3.18 0.78 0.43
N THR A 144 2.75 1.94 -0.04
CA THR A 144 3.66 3.08 -0.22
C THR A 144 4.15 3.58 1.14
N LYS A 145 5.33 4.22 1.15
CA LYS A 145 5.85 4.90 2.35
C LYS A 145 4.88 5.95 2.89
N THR A 146 4.16 6.62 1.98
CA THR A 146 3.12 7.59 2.31
C THR A 146 2.00 6.93 3.10
N ALA A 147 1.46 5.80 2.61
CA ALA A 147 0.39 5.08 3.28
C ALA A 147 0.80 4.60 4.68
N ILE A 148 2.00 4.04 4.81
CA ILE A 148 2.52 3.58 6.10
C ILE A 148 2.71 4.76 7.06
N SER A 149 3.25 5.88 6.59
CA SER A 149 3.41 7.09 7.41
C SER A 149 2.05 7.61 7.91
N THR A 150 1.05 7.64 7.03
CA THR A 150 -0.31 8.05 7.39
C THR A 150 -0.94 7.11 8.41
N LEU A 151 -0.80 5.78 8.25
CA LEU A 151 -1.25 4.80 9.24
C LEU A 151 -0.59 5.04 10.61
N LYS A 152 0.74 5.21 10.64
CA LYS A 152 1.48 5.46 11.88
C LYS A 152 1.02 6.72 12.60
N ASP A 153 0.76 7.79 11.86
CA ASP A 153 0.23 9.04 12.42
C ASP A 153 -1.18 8.84 12.99
N VAL A 154 -2.05 8.15 12.27
CA VAL A 154 -3.41 7.84 12.74
C VAL A 154 -3.37 6.96 14.00
N CYS A 155 -2.59 5.88 14.01
CA CYS A 155 -2.41 5.03 15.20
C CYS A 155 -1.91 5.83 16.41
N ARG A 156 -0.94 6.73 16.22
CA ARG A 156 -0.43 7.60 17.29
C ARG A 156 -1.53 8.46 17.90
N ARG A 157 -2.45 9.02 17.09
CA ARG A 157 -3.58 9.81 17.58
C ARG A 157 -4.57 8.98 18.40
N PHE A 158 -4.67 7.67 18.14
CA PHE A 158 -5.45 6.73 18.94
C PHE A 158 -4.68 6.11 20.11
N GLY A 159 -3.44 6.53 20.35
CA GLY A 159 -2.61 5.99 21.42
C GLY A 159 -2.05 4.58 21.13
N ILE A 160 -2.11 4.12 19.89
CA ILE A 160 -1.61 2.81 19.45
C ILE A 160 -0.16 2.94 19.00
N GLU A 161 0.71 2.15 19.62
CA GLU A 161 2.12 2.05 19.26
C GLU A 161 2.28 1.15 18.02
N THR A 162 3.02 1.60 17.01
CA THR A 162 3.29 0.79 15.80
C THR A 162 4.72 0.26 15.82
N TYR A 163 4.91 -1.01 15.51
CA TYR A 163 6.23 -1.66 15.50
C TYR A 163 6.33 -2.68 14.36
N GLY A 164 7.57 -3.05 14.00
CA GLY A 164 7.84 -3.94 12.87
C GLY A 164 8.31 -3.21 11.60
N ASN A 165 8.60 -3.98 10.56
CA ASN A 165 9.37 -3.53 9.39
C ASN A 165 8.46 -2.86 8.34
N GLY A 166 7.67 -1.87 8.75
CA GLY A 166 6.84 -1.05 7.86
C GLY A 166 7.64 0.01 7.09
N GLY A 167 8.74 -0.36 6.43
CA GLY A 167 9.40 0.51 5.43
C GLY A 167 9.97 1.86 5.89
N ALA A 168 10.16 2.08 7.19
CA ALA A 168 10.88 3.25 7.70
C ALA A 168 11.67 2.87 8.96
N LYS A 169 13.01 2.79 8.82
CA LYS A 169 13.92 2.90 9.96
C LYS A 169 13.77 4.31 10.53
N SER A 170 13.14 4.43 11.69
CA SER A 170 13.35 5.59 12.55
C SER A 170 14.55 5.27 13.45
N ASP A 171 15.75 5.57 12.96
CA ASP A 171 16.90 5.73 13.84
C ASP A 171 16.85 7.15 14.41
N ASN A 172 16.64 7.23 15.72
CA ASN A 172 17.40 8.10 16.63
C ASN A 172 16.90 7.89 18.07
N HIS A 173 17.41 6.83 18.69
CA HIS A 173 17.58 6.82 20.13
C HIS A 173 18.52 7.98 20.51
N LYS A 174 17.98 9.00 21.18
CA LYS A 174 18.80 9.92 21.98
C LYS A 174 19.47 9.11 23.09
N ILE A 175 20.72 8.71 22.88
CA ILE A 175 21.61 8.32 23.97
C ILE A 175 22.01 9.63 24.65
N LYS A 176 21.49 9.87 25.86
CA LYS A 176 22.05 10.87 26.76
C LYS A 176 23.47 10.42 27.15
N PRO A 177 24.49 11.28 27.11
CA PRO A 177 25.75 10.97 27.77
C PRO A 177 25.48 10.90 29.28
N SER A 178 25.83 9.78 29.88
CA SER A 178 25.92 9.60 31.33
C SER A 178 27.04 10.50 31.84
N ASP A 179 26.73 11.29 32.87
CA ASP A 179 27.68 12.10 33.61
C ASP A 179 28.84 11.24 34.10
N SER A 180 30.06 11.70 33.81
CA SER A 180 31.30 11.26 34.41
C SER A 180 31.29 11.57 35.91
N GLN A 181 31.24 10.54 36.74
CA GLN A 181 31.52 10.66 38.17
C GLN A 181 33.01 10.44 38.40
N ASP A 182 33.65 11.52 38.86
CA ASP A 182 34.96 11.55 39.51
C ASP A 182 35.02 10.56 40.67
N ILE A 183 35.96 9.62 40.64
CA ILE A 183 36.55 9.00 41.83
C ILE A 183 38.01 8.60 41.51
N ASP A 184 38.95 9.54 41.64
CA ASP A 184 40.36 9.19 41.88
C ASP A 184 40.61 9.33 43.38
N GLU A 185 40.43 8.22 44.09
CA GLU A 185 40.77 8.09 45.50
C GLU A 185 42.22 7.62 45.65
N ILE A 186 42.94 8.39 46.44
CA ILE A 186 44.35 8.32 46.83
C ILE A 186 44.80 6.91 47.26
N SER A 187 45.96 6.47 46.76
CA SER A 187 46.82 5.55 47.51
C SER A 187 48.29 5.93 47.38
N THR A 188 48.78 6.61 48.41
CA THR A 188 50.18 6.75 48.78
C THR A 188 50.68 5.43 49.36
N ILE A 189 51.79 4.89 48.85
CA ILE A 189 52.64 3.92 49.56
C ILE A 189 54.11 4.30 49.34
N PRO A 190 54.93 4.41 50.40
CA PRO A 190 56.36 4.72 50.31
C PRO A 190 57.22 3.45 50.21
N ASP A 191 58.41 3.54 49.61
CA ASP A 191 59.68 2.98 50.15
C ASP A 191 60.85 3.11 49.15
N ARG A 192 61.73 4.10 49.37
CA ARG A 192 63.16 3.95 49.73
C ARG A 192 63.90 5.27 49.66
#